data_AF-A0A0P0CFJ6-F1
#
_entry.id   AF-A0A0P0CFJ6-F1
#
_cell.length_a   1.000
_cell.length_b   1.000
_cell.length_c   1.000
_cell.angle_alpha   90.00
_cell.angle_beta   90.00
_cell.angle_gamma   90.00
#
_symmetry.space_group_name_H-M   'P 1'
#
loop_
_entity.id
_entity.type
_entity.pdbx_description
1 polymer ?
#
loop_
_entity_poly.entity_id
_entity_poly.type
_entity_poly.pdbx_seq_one_letter_code
_entity_poly.pdbx_strand_id
1 'polypeptide(L)'
;MDIMTTLLEKINNAKALDFGDILSRTFELFKKTWLQGFLLMLCIFVVAIPIFVVIYMPMYTALTEQMQNGNYDPNEVSNLMMQTDSFRYQILGLTFVLSFLSTTLIAGFYRIIKKIDFNEPFSGMDLFYYFKGQYSGKILTIAALSFLVSLINFAFEKFLGPETASILGGVIAIIFSVYSTLFVVLFAFNPELESTEIFSLGFNLGTRKWMIVFGLMIITGIIGFFGIILCGVGMLFTFSIIYLPPYFIYKDVIGFNEKSEIEQIGEVE
;
A
#
# COMPACT_ATOMS: atom_id res chain seq x y z
N MET A 1 20.82 6.80 23.38
CA MET A 1 20.97 5.95 22.19
C MET A 1 20.00 6.48 21.15
N ASP A 2 20.45 6.68 19.91
CA ASP A 2 19.62 7.24 18.86
C ASP A 2 18.49 6.26 18.47
N ILE A 3 17.27 6.75 18.24
CA ILE A 3 16.08 5.91 17.99
C ILE A 3 16.35 4.97 16.81
N MET A 4 16.95 5.50 15.74
CA MET A 4 17.32 4.75 14.56
C MET A 4 18.27 3.57 14.88
N THR A 5 19.29 3.80 15.71
CA THR A 5 20.23 2.74 16.11
C THR A 5 19.53 1.62 16.89
N THR A 6 18.61 1.96 17.81
CA THR A 6 17.84 0.98 18.56
C THR A 6 16.91 0.15 17.66
N LEU A 7 16.25 0.78 16.67
CA LEU A 7 15.39 0.06 15.73
C LEU A 7 16.19 -0.88 14.82
N LEU A 8 17.35 -0.45 14.34
CA LEU A 8 18.25 -1.30 13.56
C LEU A 8 18.76 -2.50 14.37
N GLU A 9 19.13 -2.29 15.64
CA GLU A 9 19.57 -3.37 16.51
C GLU A 9 18.48 -4.43 16.69
N LYS A 10 17.22 -4.00 16.90
CA LYS A 10 16.08 -4.92 16.96
C LYS A 10 15.90 -5.73 15.68
N ILE A 11 15.98 -5.08 14.51
CA ILE A 11 15.90 -5.75 13.20
C ILE A 11 17.03 -6.78 13.04
N ASN A 12 18.25 -6.44 13.46
CA ASN A 12 19.42 -7.30 13.33
C ASN A 12 19.37 -8.51 14.26
N ASN A 13 18.82 -8.34 15.47
CA ASN A 13 18.73 -9.39 16.49
C ASN A 13 17.38 -10.14 16.47
N ALA A 14 16.49 -9.82 15.52
CA ALA A 14 15.17 -10.42 15.44
C ALA A 14 15.22 -11.90 15.09
N LYS A 15 14.51 -12.70 15.90
CA LYS A 15 14.33 -14.14 15.69
C LYS A 15 13.73 -14.45 14.31
N ALA A 16 13.89 -15.70 13.87
CA ALA A 16 13.17 -16.19 12.70
C ALA A 16 11.66 -16.03 12.94
N LEU A 17 10.96 -15.53 11.93
CA LEU A 17 9.51 -15.38 11.97
C LEU A 17 8.88 -16.69 11.51
N ASP A 18 7.78 -17.10 12.15
CA ASP A 18 7.01 -18.25 11.72
C ASP A 18 5.87 -17.82 10.80
N PHE A 19 5.85 -18.36 9.59
CA PHE A 19 4.87 -18.02 8.57
C PHE A 19 3.44 -18.38 8.99
N GLY A 20 3.25 -19.59 9.53
CA GLY A 20 1.95 -20.12 9.87
C GLY A 20 1.32 -19.38 11.04
N ASP A 21 2.14 -19.06 12.04
CA ASP A 21 1.73 -18.26 13.20
C ASP A 21 1.31 -16.84 12.81
N ILE A 22 2.10 -16.14 11.99
CA ILE A 22 1.73 -14.80 11.49
C ILE A 22 0.43 -14.86 10.68
N LEU A 23 0.28 -15.86 9.81
CA LEU A 23 -0.92 -16.02 9.01
C LEU A 23 -2.15 -16.32 9.89
N SER A 24 -2.01 -17.17 10.90
CA SER A 24 -3.07 -17.49 11.86
C SER A 24 -3.53 -16.23 12.61
N ARG A 25 -2.60 -15.48 13.20
CA ARG A 25 -2.87 -14.21 13.89
C ARG A 25 -3.48 -13.16 12.94
N THR A 26 -3.05 -13.15 11.68
CA THR A 26 -3.65 -12.33 10.62
C THR A 26 -5.15 -12.61 10.45
N PHE A 27 -5.55 -13.87 10.39
CA PHE A 27 -6.98 -14.21 10.29
C PHE A 27 -7.76 -13.82 11.55
N GLU A 28 -7.20 -13.99 12.74
CA GLU A 28 -7.86 -13.58 13.98
C GLU A 28 -8.08 -12.07 14.05
N LEU A 29 -7.05 -11.30 13.70
CA LEU A 29 -7.13 -9.85 13.69
C LEU A 29 -8.04 -9.34 12.57
N PHE A 30 -8.07 -10.02 11.42
CA PHE A 30 -8.99 -9.69 10.33
C PHE A 30 -10.46 -9.76 10.78
N LYS A 31 -10.85 -10.80 11.54
CA LYS A 31 -12.21 -10.91 12.10
C LYS A 31 -12.59 -9.72 12.98
N LYS A 32 -11.62 -9.04 13.60
CA LYS A 32 -11.84 -7.86 14.45
C LYS A 32 -11.80 -6.54 13.66
N THR A 33 -11.11 -6.52 12.52
CA THR A 33 -10.75 -5.29 11.78
C THR A 33 -11.44 -5.17 10.41
N TRP A 34 -12.24 -6.15 9.98
CA TRP A 34 -12.86 -6.19 8.66
C TRP A 34 -13.69 -4.94 8.33
N LEU A 35 -14.39 -4.37 9.32
CA LEU A 35 -15.24 -3.19 9.10
C LEU A 35 -14.40 -1.93 8.84
N GLN A 36 -13.29 -1.79 9.54
CA GLN A 36 -12.33 -0.69 9.37
C GLN A 36 -11.54 -0.87 8.07
N GLY A 37 -11.25 -2.12 7.71
CA GLY A 37 -10.72 -2.48 6.40
C GLY A 37 -11.68 -2.15 5.26
N PHE A 38 -12.98 -2.39 5.44
CA PHE A 38 -14.01 -1.95 4.52
C PHE A 38 -14.05 -0.43 4.36
N LEU A 39 -14.00 0.31 5.46
CA LEU A 39 -13.96 1.78 5.41
C LEU A 39 -12.71 2.28 4.67
N LEU A 40 -11.54 1.68 4.91
CA LEU A 40 -10.31 1.97 4.17
C LEU A 40 -10.51 1.80 2.65
N MET A 41 -11.05 0.64 2.23
CA MET A 41 -11.29 0.38 0.81
C MET A 41 -12.31 1.34 0.22
N LEU A 42 -13.40 1.59 0.92
CA LEU A 42 -14.42 2.53 0.48
C LEU A 42 -13.82 3.92 0.23
N CYS A 43 -13.00 4.44 1.15
CA CYS A 43 -12.33 5.72 0.98
C CYS A 43 -11.40 5.76 -0.24
N ILE A 44 -10.63 4.70 -0.48
CA ILE A 44 -9.75 4.60 -1.65
C ILE A 44 -10.58 4.58 -2.94
N PHE A 45 -11.64 3.78 -3.00
CA PHE A 45 -12.49 3.63 -4.19
C PHE A 45 -13.31 4.89 -4.50
N VAL A 46 -13.80 5.61 -3.48
CA VAL A 46 -14.55 6.87 -3.66
C VAL A 46 -13.70 7.92 -4.38
N VAL A 47 -12.39 7.94 -4.18
CA VAL A 47 -11.48 8.84 -4.91
C VAL A 47 -11.03 8.23 -6.24
N ALA A 48 -10.77 6.92 -6.28
CA ALA A 48 -10.30 6.27 -7.50
C ALA A 48 -11.34 6.27 -8.63
N ILE A 49 -12.61 5.99 -8.33
CA ILE A 49 -13.67 5.83 -9.34
C ILE A 49 -13.87 7.12 -10.17
N PRO A 50 -14.07 8.31 -9.57
CA PRO A 50 -14.26 9.54 -10.36
C PRO A 50 -13.07 9.85 -11.28
N ILE A 51 -11.84 9.68 -10.79
CA ILE A 51 -10.65 9.96 -11.60
C ILE A 51 -10.53 8.95 -12.74
N PHE A 52 -10.82 7.68 -12.47
CA PHE A 52 -10.88 6.64 -13.49
C PHE A 52 -11.93 6.98 -14.56
N VAL A 53 -13.14 7.40 -14.18
CA VAL A 53 -14.18 7.82 -15.13
C VAL A 53 -13.69 8.97 -16.01
N VAL A 54 -13.05 10.00 -15.44
CA VAL A 54 -12.54 11.15 -16.20
C VAL A 54 -11.47 10.74 -17.22
N ILE A 55 -10.55 9.85 -16.85
CA ILE A 55 -9.46 9.40 -17.73
C ILE A 55 -9.99 8.52 -18.87
N TYR A 56 -10.98 7.67 -18.60
CA TYR A 56 -11.51 6.73 -19.60
C TYR A 56 -12.69 7.30 -20.41
N MET A 57 -13.29 8.43 -20.03
CA MET A 57 -14.42 9.03 -20.75
C MET A 57 -14.09 9.40 -22.21
N PRO A 58 -12.94 10.03 -22.55
CA PRO A 58 -12.58 10.34 -23.94
C PRO A 58 -12.49 9.10 -24.83
N MET A 59 -12.09 7.97 -24.26
CA MET A 59 -12.05 6.69 -24.95
C MET A 59 -13.46 6.19 -25.26
N TYR A 60 -14.38 6.29 -24.29
CA TYR A 60 -15.77 5.90 -24.47
C TYR A 60 -16.47 6.74 -25.56
N THR A 61 -16.21 8.05 -25.61
CA THR A 61 -16.78 8.93 -26.65
C THR A 61 -16.24 8.57 -28.04
N ALA A 62 -14.93 8.37 -28.18
CA ALA A 62 -14.31 7.99 -29.45
C ALA A 62 -14.85 6.64 -29.97
N LEU A 63 -14.98 5.64 -29.09
CA LEU A 63 -15.60 4.35 -29.39
C LEU A 63 -17.03 4.50 -29.91
N THR A 64 -17.82 5.32 -29.24
CA THR A 64 -19.23 5.53 -29.59
C THR A 64 -19.38 6.23 -30.94
N GLU A 65 -18.53 7.22 -31.25
CA GLU A 65 -18.51 7.91 -32.54
C GLU A 65 -18.17 6.95 -33.70
N GLN A 66 -17.17 6.07 -33.54
CA GLN A 66 -16.82 5.08 -34.55
C GLN A 66 -17.97 4.10 -34.82
N MET A 67 -18.63 3.61 -33.75
CA MET A 67 -19.78 2.72 -33.88
C MET A 67 -20.96 3.40 -34.57
N GLN A 68 -21.23 4.67 -34.27
CA GLN A 68 -22.32 5.43 -34.89
C GLN A 68 -22.07 5.69 -36.38
N ASN A 69 -20.81 5.95 -36.75
CA ASN A 69 -20.44 6.23 -38.15
C ASN A 69 -20.29 4.96 -39.01
N GLY A 70 -20.47 3.76 -38.44
CA GLY A 70 -20.29 2.48 -39.14
C GLY A 70 -18.84 2.16 -39.50
N ASN A 71 -17.88 2.95 -39.02
CA ASN A 71 -16.45 2.84 -39.27
C ASN A 71 -15.72 2.22 -38.07
N TYR A 72 -16.30 1.17 -37.47
CA TYR A 72 -15.63 0.49 -36.36
C TYR A 72 -14.39 -0.23 -36.86
N ASP A 73 -13.21 0.35 -36.60
CA ASP A 73 -11.92 -0.32 -36.79
C ASP A 73 -11.35 -0.72 -35.42
N PRO A 74 -11.30 -2.03 -35.11
CA PRO A 74 -10.66 -2.55 -33.90
C PRO A 74 -9.23 -2.04 -33.69
N ASN A 75 -8.50 -1.74 -34.77
CA ASN A 75 -7.12 -1.26 -34.71
C ASN A 75 -7.04 0.20 -34.29
N GLU A 76 -7.98 1.06 -34.68
CA GLU A 76 -8.03 2.47 -34.23
C GLU A 76 -8.39 2.58 -32.75
N VAL A 77 -9.32 1.75 -32.29
CA VAL A 77 -9.65 1.61 -30.86
C VAL A 77 -8.43 1.13 -30.06
N SER A 78 -7.71 0.14 -30.58
CA SER A 78 -6.46 -0.35 -29.97
C SER A 78 -5.38 0.75 -29.92
N ASN A 79 -5.26 1.56 -30.98
CA ASN A 79 -4.31 2.68 -31.03
C ASN A 79 -4.67 3.81 -30.05
N LEU A 80 -5.97 4.07 -29.83
CA LEU A 80 -6.47 4.96 -28.78
C LEU A 80 -6.14 4.43 -27.37
N MET A 81 -6.22 3.12 -27.16
CA MET A 81 -5.94 2.46 -25.88
C MET A 81 -4.43 2.36 -25.54
N MET A 82 -3.57 2.18 -26.56
CA MET A 82 -2.20 1.71 -26.32
C MET A 82 -1.09 2.71 -26.61
N GLN A 83 -1.31 3.83 -27.33
CA GLN A 83 -0.17 4.56 -27.93
C GLN A 83 -0.13 6.10 -27.80
N THR A 84 -1.12 6.77 -27.20
CA THR A 84 -0.96 8.22 -26.97
C THR A 84 -0.22 8.49 -25.67
N ASP A 85 0.95 9.13 -25.77
CA ASP A 85 1.74 9.57 -24.61
C ASP A 85 0.89 10.38 -23.62
N SER A 86 -0.10 11.14 -24.10
CA SER A 86 -1.06 11.88 -23.26
C SER A 86 -1.82 11.00 -22.26
N PHE A 87 -2.38 9.87 -22.72
CA PHE A 87 -3.09 8.93 -21.84
C PHE A 87 -2.14 8.33 -20.80
N ARG A 88 -0.92 7.98 -21.22
CA ARG A 88 0.11 7.43 -20.33
C ARG A 88 0.51 8.42 -19.23
N TYR A 89 0.66 9.72 -19.56
CA TYR A 89 0.92 10.75 -18.56
C TYR A 89 -0.25 10.95 -17.59
N GLN A 90 -1.50 10.82 -18.04
CA GLN A 90 -2.67 10.86 -17.17
C GLN A 90 -2.68 9.68 -16.17
N ILE A 91 -2.38 8.46 -16.64
CA ILE A 91 -2.25 7.27 -15.79
C ILE A 91 -1.11 7.43 -14.77
N LEU A 92 0.04 7.98 -15.18
CA LEU A 92 1.15 8.28 -14.27
C LEU A 92 0.71 9.28 -13.18
N GLY A 93 -0.01 10.34 -13.56
CA GLY A 93 -0.57 11.31 -12.60
C GLY A 93 -1.56 10.67 -11.64
N LEU A 94 -2.47 9.83 -12.14
CA LEU A 94 -3.41 9.07 -11.32
C LEU A 94 -2.69 8.16 -10.32
N THR A 95 -1.68 7.41 -10.77
CA THR A 95 -0.92 6.51 -9.90
C THR A 95 -0.25 7.28 -8.76
N PHE A 96 0.29 8.48 -9.03
CA PHE A 96 0.85 9.31 -7.98
C PHE A 96 -0.19 9.76 -6.95
N VAL A 97 -1.35 10.25 -7.40
CA VAL A 97 -2.46 10.67 -6.52
C VAL A 97 -2.96 9.50 -5.68
N LEU A 98 -3.18 8.33 -6.29
CA LEU A 98 -3.62 7.13 -5.58
C LEU A 98 -2.56 6.61 -4.61
N SER A 99 -1.27 6.67 -4.97
CA SER A 99 -0.17 6.26 -4.08
C SER A 99 -0.11 7.14 -2.84
N PHE A 100 -0.27 8.46 -2.99
CA PHE A 100 -0.32 9.39 -1.86
C PHE A 100 -1.53 9.11 -0.95
N LEU A 101 -2.72 9.00 -1.55
CA LEU A 101 -3.96 8.76 -0.82
C LEU A 101 -3.93 7.43 -0.07
N SER A 102 -3.58 6.34 -0.77
CA SER A 102 -3.52 4.99 -0.20
C SER A 102 -2.48 4.91 0.91
N THR A 103 -1.27 5.45 0.72
CA THR A 103 -0.22 5.49 1.77
C THR A 103 -0.73 6.17 3.03
N THR A 104 -1.42 7.31 2.88
CA THR A 104 -1.98 8.07 4.01
C THR A 104 -3.04 7.26 4.76
N LEU A 105 -4.00 6.69 4.03
CA LEU A 105 -5.11 5.93 4.62
C LEU A 105 -4.64 4.60 5.22
N ILE A 106 -3.71 3.90 4.58
CA ILE A 106 -3.14 2.65 5.11
C ILE A 106 -2.34 2.94 6.39
N ALA A 107 -1.60 4.05 6.46
CA ALA A 107 -0.93 4.45 7.69
C ALA A 107 -1.94 4.73 8.83
N GLY A 108 -3.06 5.38 8.52
CA GLY A 108 -4.16 5.58 9.49
C GLY A 108 -4.82 4.25 9.89
N PHE A 109 -4.96 3.32 8.94
CA PHE A 109 -5.46 1.98 9.20
C PHE A 109 -4.54 1.20 10.15
N TYR A 110 -3.21 1.29 9.99
CA TYR A 110 -2.26 0.69 10.93
C TYR A 110 -2.41 1.21 12.36
N ARG A 111 -2.67 2.51 12.53
CA ARG A 111 -2.98 3.10 13.85
C ARG A 111 -4.23 2.47 14.46
N ILE A 112 -5.29 2.30 13.67
CA ILE A 112 -6.53 1.64 14.11
C ILE A 112 -6.29 0.17 14.45
N ILE A 113 -5.55 -0.57 13.60
CA ILE A 113 -5.21 -1.97 13.81
C ILE A 113 -4.50 -2.15 15.16
N LYS A 114 -3.50 -1.29 15.44
CA LYS A 114 -2.79 -1.31 16.72
C LYS A 114 -3.78 -1.14 17.88
N LYS A 115 -4.63 -0.12 17.85
CA LYS A 115 -5.62 0.10 18.90
C LYS A 115 -6.53 -1.11 19.11
N ILE A 116 -7.03 -1.71 18.03
CA ILE A 116 -7.90 -2.91 18.11
C ILE A 116 -7.16 -4.11 18.69
N ASP A 117 -5.90 -4.31 18.30
CA ASP A 117 -5.07 -5.42 18.78
C ASP A 117 -4.74 -5.28 20.29
N PHE A 118 -4.58 -4.05 20.78
CA PHE A 118 -4.36 -3.73 22.20
C PHE A 118 -5.66 -3.47 22.99
N ASN A 119 -6.83 -3.68 22.39
CA ASN A 119 -8.15 -3.38 22.98
C ASN A 119 -8.34 -1.93 23.45
N GLU A 120 -7.65 -0.99 22.81
CA GLU A 120 -7.79 0.45 23.05
C GLU A 120 -8.99 1.04 22.28
N PRO A 121 -9.64 2.09 22.82
CA PRO A 121 -10.69 2.79 22.09
C PRO A 121 -10.12 3.50 20.84
N PHE A 122 -10.78 3.29 19.71
CA PHE A 122 -10.47 3.94 18.44
C PHE A 122 -11.70 4.70 17.92
N SER A 123 -11.46 5.69 17.07
CA SER A 123 -12.49 6.41 16.34
C SER A 123 -12.31 6.17 14.84
N GLY A 124 -13.40 6.19 14.06
CA GLY A 124 -13.31 6.16 12.59
C GLY A 124 -12.46 7.30 12.02
N MET A 125 -12.37 8.43 12.74
CA MET A 125 -11.51 9.57 12.37
C MET A 125 -10.01 9.26 12.49
N ASP A 126 -9.61 8.23 13.23
CA ASP A 126 -8.20 7.81 13.31
C ASP A 126 -7.66 7.38 11.94
N LEU A 127 -8.54 6.96 11.01
CA LEU A 127 -8.18 6.61 9.63
C LEU A 127 -7.57 7.81 8.88
N PHE A 128 -8.05 9.02 9.19
CA PHE A 128 -7.63 10.26 8.56
C PHE A 128 -6.53 10.98 9.35
N TYR A 129 -5.97 10.36 10.40
CA TYR A 129 -4.99 10.98 11.29
C TYR A 129 -3.77 11.56 10.54
N TYR A 130 -3.30 10.88 9.50
CA TYR A 130 -2.10 11.23 8.76
C TYR A 130 -2.31 12.28 7.64
N PHE A 131 -3.54 12.77 7.44
CA PHE A 131 -3.79 13.92 6.55
C PHE A 131 -3.30 15.26 7.12
N LYS A 132 -2.83 15.29 8.37
CA LYS A 132 -2.24 16.49 8.98
C LYS A 132 -0.99 16.93 8.21
N GLY A 133 -0.89 18.23 7.92
CA GLY A 133 0.17 18.81 7.08
C GLY A 133 1.60 18.50 7.52
N GLN A 134 1.83 18.28 8.81
CA GLN A 134 3.14 17.90 9.37
C GLN A 134 3.70 16.58 8.84
N TYR A 135 2.85 15.70 8.31
CA TYR A 135 3.23 14.40 7.77
C TYR A 135 3.27 14.35 6.25
N SER A 136 2.70 15.36 5.57
CA SER A 136 2.49 15.34 4.12
C SER A 136 3.79 15.19 3.34
N GLY A 137 4.88 15.84 3.77
CA GLY A 137 6.19 15.71 3.14
C GLY A 137 6.70 14.26 3.16
N LYS A 138 6.62 13.59 4.31
CA LYS A 138 7.10 12.21 4.47
C LYS A 138 6.25 11.22 3.66
N ILE A 139 4.93 11.39 3.68
CA ILE A 139 4.00 10.58 2.89
C ILE A 139 4.26 10.78 1.40
N LEU A 140 4.49 12.01 0.95
CA LEU A 140 4.80 12.31 -0.44
C LEU A 140 6.09 11.60 -0.88
N THR A 141 7.12 11.60 -0.03
CA THR A 141 8.37 10.89 -0.30
C THR A 141 8.17 9.37 -0.39
N ILE A 142 7.36 8.77 0.50
CA ILE A 142 7.05 7.34 0.46
C ILE A 142 6.23 7.01 -0.80
N ALA A 143 5.20 7.80 -1.11
CA ALA A 143 4.37 7.63 -2.30
C ALA A 143 5.14 7.83 -3.61
N ALA A 144 6.17 8.67 -3.59
CA ALA A 144 7.04 8.89 -4.75
C ALA A 144 7.77 7.62 -5.19
N LEU A 145 8.01 6.64 -4.29
CA LEU A 145 8.62 5.37 -4.69
C LEU A 145 7.74 4.57 -5.64
N SER A 146 6.43 4.46 -5.37
CA SER A 146 5.49 3.78 -6.25
C SER A 146 5.42 4.48 -7.61
N PHE A 147 5.47 5.81 -7.61
CA PHE A 147 5.55 6.61 -8.84
C PHE A 147 6.86 6.41 -9.60
N LEU A 148 8.00 6.31 -8.92
CA LEU A 148 9.30 6.00 -9.53
C LEU A 148 9.28 4.61 -10.20
N VAL A 149 8.66 3.61 -9.58
CA VAL A 149 8.47 2.29 -10.20
C VAL A 149 7.64 2.41 -11.48
N SER A 150 6.56 3.18 -11.46
CA SER A 150 5.75 3.43 -12.66
C SER A 150 6.53 4.18 -13.76
N LEU A 151 7.39 5.14 -13.40
CA LEU A 151 8.25 5.85 -14.35
C LEU A 151 9.30 4.91 -14.98
N ILE A 152 9.90 4.03 -14.19
CA ILE A 152 10.86 3.03 -14.69
C ILE A 152 10.14 2.10 -15.69
N ASN A 153 8.94 1.64 -15.36
CA ASN A 153 8.14 0.80 -16.25
C ASN A 153 7.82 1.53 -17.57
N PHE A 154 7.39 2.78 -17.49
CA PHE A 154 7.14 3.62 -18.66
C PHE A 154 8.41 3.83 -19.51
N ALA A 155 9.57 4.01 -18.88
CA ALA A 155 10.84 4.10 -19.60
C ALA A 155 11.20 2.76 -20.29
N PHE A 156 11.01 1.63 -19.61
CA PHE A 156 11.24 0.31 -20.19
C PHE A 156 10.36 0.03 -21.39
N GLU A 157 9.08 0.40 -21.35
CA GLU A 157 8.18 0.29 -22.52
C GLU A 157 8.66 1.10 -23.73
N LYS A 158 9.42 2.18 -23.50
CA LYS A 158 9.97 3.02 -24.58
C LYS A 158 11.26 2.46 -25.19
N PHE A 159 12.08 1.79 -24.39
CA PHE A 159 13.43 1.34 -24.80
C PHE A 159 13.54 -0.17 -25.03
N LEU A 160 12.61 -0.98 -24.51
CA LEU A 160 12.56 -2.42 -24.63
C LEU A 160 11.32 -2.86 -25.45
N GLY A 161 11.31 -4.11 -25.93
CA GLY A 161 10.13 -4.67 -26.59
C GLY A 161 8.95 -4.79 -25.62
N PRO A 162 7.68 -4.74 -26.09
CA PRO A 162 6.50 -4.74 -25.23
C PRO A 162 6.44 -5.92 -24.25
N GLU A 163 6.79 -7.12 -24.72
CA GLU A 163 6.80 -8.34 -23.89
C GLU A 163 7.88 -8.28 -22.80
N THR A 164 9.09 -7.84 -23.13
CA THR A 164 10.21 -7.77 -22.17
C THR A 164 10.03 -6.65 -21.15
N ALA A 165 9.51 -5.49 -21.58
CA ALA A 165 9.15 -4.38 -20.70
C ALA A 165 8.08 -4.81 -19.68
N SER A 166 7.05 -5.52 -20.13
CA SER A 166 5.95 -5.99 -19.27
C SER A 166 6.44 -6.97 -18.19
N ILE A 167 7.23 -7.97 -18.59
CA ILE A 167 7.77 -8.97 -17.65
C ILE A 167 8.70 -8.29 -16.63
N LEU A 168 9.65 -7.48 -17.11
CA LEU A 168 10.62 -6.82 -16.24
C LEU A 168 9.94 -5.83 -15.29
N GLY A 169 8.99 -5.05 -15.79
CA GLY A 169 8.23 -4.10 -14.99
C GLY A 169 7.36 -4.79 -13.94
N GLY A 170 6.78 -5.94 -14.26
CA GLY A 170 6.07 -6.79 -13.30
C GLY A 170 6.98 -7.32 -12.19
N VAL A 171 8.17 -7.82 -12.54
CA VAL A 171 9.17 -8.30 -11.56
C VAL A 171 9.61 -7.18 -10.62
N ILE A 172 9.91 -5.99 -11.17
CA ILE A 172 10.27 -4.82 -10.35
C ILE A 172 9.12 -4.43 -9.43
N ALA A 173 7.90 -4.34 -9.95
CA ALA A 173 6.73 -3.99 -9.15
C ALA A 173 6.53 -4.97 -7.98
N ILE A 174 6.70 -6.27 -8.20
CA ILE A 174 6.63 -7.29 -7.15
C ILE A 174 7.71 -7.07 -6.09
N ILE A 175 8.97 -6.90 -6.50
CA ILE A 175 10.09 -6.67 -5.58
C ILE A 175 9.84 -5.42 -4.72
N PHE A 176 9.43 -4.32 -5.35
CA PHE A 176 9.19 -3.06 -4.66
C PHE A 176 7.90 -3.04 -3.83
N SER A 177 6.91 -3.89 -4.12
CA SER A 177 5.67 -3.97 -3.33
C SER A 177 5.93 -4.42 -1.88
N VAL A 178 6.90 -5.31 -1.68
CA VAL A 178 7.34 -5.79 -0.36
C VAL A 178 7.87 -4.61 0.46
N TYR A 179 8.82 -3.86 -0.10
CA TYR A 179 9.42 -2.71 0.57
C TYR A 179 8.41 -1.59 0.80
N SER A 180 7.57 -1.30 -0.19
CA SER A 180 6.54 -0.26 -0.10
C SER A 180 5.62 -0.49 1.09
N THR A 181 5.16 -1.73 1.28
CA THR A 181 4.29 -2.10 2.40
C THR A 181 5.00 -1.94 3.75
N LEU A 182 6.29 -2.29 3.82
CA LEU A 182 7.10 -2.10 5.02
C LEU A 182 7.34 -0.62 5.34
N PHE A 183 7.53 0.24 4.33
CA PHE A 183 7.69 1.67 4.54
C PHE A 183 6.43 2.30 5.15
N VAL A 184 5.24 1.90 4.70
CA VAL A 184 3.99 2.44 5.25
C VAL A 184 3.82 2.03 6.72
N VAL A 185 4.08 0.77 7.09
CA VAL A 185 3.96 0.34 8.49
C VAL A 185 5.02 0.97 9.40
N LEU A 186 6.27 1.12 8.90
CA LEU A 186 7.34 1.79 9.63
C LEU A 186 7.01 3.26 9.88
N PHE A 187 6.55 3.96 8.85
CA PHE A 187 6.10 5.34 8.95
C PHE A 187 4.91 5.48 9.92
N ALA A 188 3.93 4.58 9.84
CA ALA A 188 2.74 4.63 10.67
C ALA A 188 3.03 4.50 12.17
N PHE A 189 4.15 3.87 12.54
CA PHE A 189 4.53 3.64 13.94
C PHE A 189 5.76 4.40 14.41
N ASN A 190 6.51 5.03 13.51
CA ASN A 190 7.64 5.90 13.81
C ASN A 190 7.57 7.21 12.98
N PRO A 191 6.46 7.98 13.08
CA PRO A 191 6.27 9.18 12.26
C PRO A 191 7.26 10.30 12.57
N GLU A 192 8.01 10.21 13.67
CA GLU A 192 9.11 11.10 14.06
C GLU A 192 10.35 10.95 13.16
N LEU A 193 10.62 9.75 12.64
CA LEU A 193 11.80 9.46 11.81
C LEU A 193 11.76 10.19 10.47
N GLU A 194 12.93 10.58 9.97
CA GLU A 194 13.07 11.11 8.61
C GLU A 194 12.73 10.05 7.56
N SER A 195 12.31 10.48 6.36
CA SER A 195 11.96 9.56 5.28
C SER A 195 13.12 8.64 4.86
N THR A 196 14.35 9.15 4.93
CA THR A 196 15.58 8.40 4.64
C THR A 196 15.80 7.28 5.67
N GLU A 197 15.57 7.55 6.94
CA GLU A 197 15.66 6.57 8.02
C GLU A 197 14.59 5.48 7.87
N ILE A 198 13.35 5.87 7.54
CA ILE A 198 12.26 4.92 7.24
C ILE A 198 12.65 4.00 6.08
N PHE A 199 13.26 4.54 5.03
CA PHE A 199 13.74 3.73 3.91
C PHE A 199 14.87 2.79 4.32
N SER A 200 15.87 3.29 5.04
CA SER A 200 16.95 2.45 5.54
C SER A 200 16.43 1.31 6.43
N LEU A 201 15.49 1.58 7.35
CA LEU A 201 14.86 0.56 8.18
C LEU A 201 14.07 -0.44 7.32
N GLY A 202 13.26 0.04 6.38
CA GLY A 202 12.42 -0.82 5.56
C GLY A 202 13.22 -1.67 4.58
N PHE A 203 14.34 -1.18 4.05
CA PHE A 203 15.27 -1.99 3.27
C PHE A 203 15.96 -3.05 4.14
N ASN A 204 16.45 -2.69 5.33
CA ASN A 204 17.07 -3.67 6.24
C ASN A 204 16.08 -4.77 6.67
N LEU A 205 14.87 -4.39 7.09
CA LEU A 205 13.81 -5.32 7.46
C LEU A 205 13.38 -6.16 6.26
N GLY A 206 13.14 -5.51 5.12
CA GLY A 206 12.69 -6.11 3.88
C GLY A 206 13.68 -7.12 3.34
N THR A 207 14.98 -6.82 3.30
CA THR A 207 16.01 -7.76 2.84
C THR A 207 16.11 -8.99 3.75
N ARG A 208 16.02 -8.81 5.08
CA ARG A 208 16.14 -9.93 6.03
C ARG A 208 14.92 -10.84 6.09
N LYS A 209 13.72 -10.28 5.89
CA LYS A 209 12.44 -11.02 6.01
C LYS A 209 11.69 -11.11 4.68
N TRP A 210 12.38 -10.87 3.55
CA TRP A 210 11.78 -10.70 2.23
C TRP A 210 10.81 -11.82 1.87
N MET A 211 11.28 -13.08 1.94
CA MET A 211 10.48 -14.25 1.55
C MET A 211 9.24 -14.44 2.40
N ILE A 212 9.30 -14.10 3.69
CA ILE A 212 8.16 -14.24 4.61
C ILE A 212 7.12 -13.16 4.31
N VAL A 213 7.55 -11.90 4.16
CA VAL A 213 6.67 -10.78 3.80
C VAL A 213 5.99 -11.07 2.46
N PHE A 214 6.78 -11.44 1.45
CA PHE A 214 6.30 -11.77 0.12
C PHE A 214 5.29 -12.92 0.12
N GLY A 215 5.62 -14.05 0.77
CA GLY A 215 4.71 -15.20 0.84
C GLY A 215 3.40 -14.85 1.56
N LEU A 216 3.46 -14.09 2.65
CA LEU A 216 2.27 -13.67 3.39
C LEU A 216 1.39 -12.75 2.54
N MET A 217 2.01 -11.81 1.82
CA MET A 217 1.30 -10.93 0.87
C MET A 217 0.63 -11.72 -0.27
N ILE A 218 1.27 -12.77 -0.79
CA ILE A 218 0.62 -13.65 -1.80
C ILE A 218 -0.62 -14.32 -1.21
N ILE A 219 -0.48 -15.00 -0.07
CA ILE A 219 -1.58 -15.78 0.51
C ILE A 219 -2.74 -14.85 0.89
N THR A 220 -2.45 -13.76 1.59
CA THR A 220 -3.47 -12.77 1.96
C THR A 220 -4.03 -12.02 0.76
N GLY A 221 -3.25 -11.79 -0.29
CA GLY A 221 -3.72 -11.25 -1.56
C GLY A 221 -4.75 -12.17 -2.23
N ILE A 222 -4.45 -13.47 -2.35
CA ILE A 222 -5.39 -14.47 -2.90
C ILE A 222 -6.71 -14.49 -2.12
N ILE A 223 -6.62 -14.50 -0.79
CA ILE A 223 -7.80 -14.44 0.10
C ILE A 223 -8.57 -13.13 -0.10
N GLY A 224 -7.85 -12.01 -0.21
CA GLY A 224 -8.41 -10.70 -0.48
C GLY A 224 -9.22 -10.68 -1.78
N PHE A 225 -8.77 -11.42 -2.80
CA PHE A 225 -9.47 -11.57 -4.08
C PHE A 225 -10.69 -12.49 -4.05
N PHE A 226 -10.90 -13.32 -3.02
CA PHE A 226 -12.11 -14.16 -2.94
C PHE A 226 -13.41 -13.34 -2.92
N GLY A 227 -13.34 -12.07 -2.50
CA GLY A 227 -14.43 -11.12 -2.61
C GLY A 227 -14.94 -10.87 -4.04
N ILE A 228 -14.17 -11.23 -5.09
CA ILE A 228 -14.60 -11.14 -6.49
C ILE A 228 -15.87 -11.97 -6.75
N ILE A 229 -16.06 -13.09 -6.05
CA ILE A 229 -17.21 -13.99 -6.20
C ILE A 229 -18.54 -13.24 -5.96
N LEU A 230 -18.53 -12.19 -5.12
CA LEU A 230 -19.68 -11.33 -4.84
C LEU A 230 -19.75 -10.12 -5.77
N CYS A 231 -19.66 -10.35 -7.10
CA CYS A 231 -19.69 -9.32 -8.13
C CYS A 231 -18.65 -8.20 -7.94
N GLY A 232 -17.47 -8.54 -7.40
CA GLY A 232 -16.41 -7.58 -7.10
C GLY A 232 -16.64 -6.71 -5.86
N VAL A 233 -17.89 -6.50 -5.42
CA VAL A 233 -18.21 -5.71 -4.21
C VAL A 233 -17.64 -6.37 -2.96
N GLY A 234 -17.56 -7.71 -2.94
CA GLY A 234 -16.92 -8.44 -1.84
C GLY A 234 -15.47 -8.04 -1.59
N MET A 235 -14.74 -7.54 -2.60
CA MET A 235 -13.36 -7.08 -2.43
C MET A 235 -13.24 -5.93 -1.43
N LEU A 236 -14.28 -5.08 -1.32
CA LEU A 236 -14.30 -4.02 -0.31
C LEU A 236 -14.20 -4.58 1.11
N PHE A 237 -14.75 -5.78 1.35
CA PHE A 237 -14.74 -6.42 2.67
C PHE A 237 -13.50 -7.29 2.90
N THR A 238 -12.94 -7.90 1.85
CA THR A 238 -11.89 -8.91 1.99
C THR A 238 -10.48 -8.39 1.72
N PHE A 239 -10.31 -7.41 0.83
CA PHE A 239 -8.98 -7.04 0.32
C PHE A 239 -8.07 -6.44 1.39
N SER A 240 -8.62 -5.84 2.45
CA SER A 240 -7.82 -5.20 3.51
C SER A 240 -6.97 -6.17 4.33
N ILE A 241 -7.23 -7.48 4.25
CA ILE A 241 -6.42 -8.51 4.91
C ILE A 241 -4.95 -8.45 4.51
N ILE A 242 -4.63 -7.96 3.30
CA ILE A 242 -3.26 -7.84 2.80
C ILE A 242 -2.38 -6.91 3.65
N TYR A 243 -2.98 -5.98 4.40
CA TYR A 243 -2.25 -5.02 5.22
C TYR A 243 -1.90 -5.56 6.61
N LEU A 244 -2.49 -6.69 7.05
CA LEU A 244 -2.29 -7.22 8.40
C LEU A 244 -0.97 -7.98 8.61
N PRO A 245 -0.43 -8.79 7.67
CA PRO A 245 0.86 -9.44 7.89
C PRO A 245 2.02 -8.47 8.15
N PRO A 246 2.17 -7.35 7.42
CA PRO A 246 3.19 -6.33 7.72
C PRO A 246 3.09 -5.76 9.14
N TYR A 247 1.86 -5.63 9.68
CA TYR A 247 1.65 -5.22 11.07
C TYR A 247 2.28 -6.21 12.05
N PHE A 248 2.02 -7.52 11.88
CA PHE A 248 2.60 -8.55 12.74
C PHE A 248 4.11 -8.67 12.56
N ILE A 249 4.62 -8.55 11.34
CA ILE A 249 6.06 -8.53 11.08
C ILE A 249 6.72 -7.36 11.81
N TYR A 250 6.12 -6.16 11.75
CA TYR A 250 6.59 -5.01 12.53
C TYR A 250 6.53 -5.31 14.03
N LYS A 251 5.41 -5.82 14.54
CA LYS A 251 5.18 -6.12 15.96
C LYS A 251 6.19 -7.14 16.50
N ASP A 252 6.51 -8.18 15.73
CA ASP A 252 7.39 -9.26 16.19
C ASP A 252 8.89 -8.92 16.04
N VAL A 253 9.25 -8.08 15.07
CA VAL A 253 10.65 -7.70 14.81
C VAL A 253 11.07 -6.46 15.58
N ILE A 254 10.22 -5.42 15.58
CA ILE A 254 10.52 -4.12 16.18
C ILE A 254 9.70 -3.95 17.47
N GLY A 255 8.42 -4.31 17.42
CA GLY A 255 7.49 -4.12 18.51
C GLY A 255 7.11 -2.65 18.72
N PHE A 256 6.18 -2.45 19.65
CA PHE A 256 5.80 -1.13 20.11
C PHE A 256 6.51 -0.93 21.44
N ASN A 257 7.58 -0.13 21.48
CA ASN A 257 8.18 0.24 22.75
C ASN A 257 7.09 0.92 23.61
N GLU A 258 6.78 0.33 24.75
CA GLU A 258 5.93 0.93 25.78
C GLU A 258 6.59 2.20 26.29
N LYS A 259 6.12 3.34 25.80
CA LYS A 259 6.28 4.65 26.46
C LYS A 259 5.09 4.99 27.36
N SER A 260 4.30 4.01 27.83
CA SER A 260 2.95 4.31 28.36
C SER A 260 2.60 3.83 29.76
N GLU A 261 3.47 3.16 30.53
CA GLU A 261 3.11 2.83 31.93
C GLU A 261 4.22 3.16 32.93
N ILE A 262 5.50 2.93 32.61
CA ILE A 262 6.59 3.12 33.59
C ILE A 262 7.08 4.59 33.65
N GLU A 263 7.09 5.31 32.52
CA GLU A 263 7.48 6.74 32.49
C GLU A 263 6.39 7.66 33.08
N GLN A 264 5.12 7.24 33.13
CA GLN A 264 4.03 8.01 33.76
C GLN A 264 3.99 7.90 35.29
N ILE A 265 4.63 6.90 35.87
CA ILE A 265 4.71 6.72 37.33
C ILE A 265 5.88 7.55 37.91
N GLY A 266 6.85 7.95 37.07
CA GLY A 266 8.02 8.75 37.48
C GLY A 266 7.87 10.28 37.33
N GLU A 267 6.79 10.78 36.74
CA GLU A 267 6.49 12.22 36.65
C GLU A 267 5.57 12.73 37.79
N VAL A 268 5.22 11.86 38.75
CA VAL A 268 4.51 12.23 39.97
C VAL A 268 5.44 12.05 41.18
N GLU A 269 6.55 12.76 41.19
CA GLU A 269 7.25 13.21 42.41
C GLU A 269 7.74 14.65 42.26
#